data_AF-A0A4Y2F696-F1
#
_entry.id   AF-A0A4Y2F696-F1
#
_cell.length_a   1.000
_cell.length_b   1.000
_cell.length_c   1.000
_cell.angle_alpha   90.00
_cell.angle_beta   90.00
_cell.angle_gamma   90.00
#
_symmetry.space_group_name_H-M   'P 1'
#
loop_
_entity.id
_entity.type
_entity.pdbx_description
1 polymer ?
#
loop_
_entity_poly.entity_id
_entity_poly.type
_entity_poly.pdbx_seq_one_letter_code
_entity_poly.pdbx_strand_id
1 'polypeptide(L)'
;MLVENLKKQSLINHRRAYNGIKSLGGVENVSITKRMLLAVCSTKHRYRAGLVKKKEYLDKKASKTQEKRKLENELQQLCNQKKKIRSEKEKDETEFEEKNSNFGGKENPYCEDSN
;
A
#
# COMPACT_ATOMS: atom_id res chain seq x y z
N MET A 1 15.48 8.45 4.70
CA MET A 1 16.13 9.41 5.64
C MET A 1 15.32 9.57 6.93
N LEU A 2 15.31 8.58 7.84
CA LEU A 2 14.64 8.64 9.15
C LEU A 2 15.62 8.65 10.34
N VAL A 3 16.91 8.48 10.07
CA VAL A 3 17.97 8.39 11.09
C VAL A 3 18.32 9.77 11.67
N GLU A 4 18.12 10.86 10.92
CA GLU A 4 18.48 12.21 11.36
C GLU A 4 17.52 12.83 12.40
N ASN A 5 16.23 12.51 12.35
CA ASN A 5 15.26 13.06 13.32
C ASN A 5 15.50 12.54 14.75
N LEU A 6 15.97 11.30 14.89
CA LEU A 6 16.37 10.75 16.19
C LEU A 6 17.63 11.44 16.73
N LYS A 7 18.57 11.85 15.86
CA LYS A 7 19.76 12.59 16.25
C LYS A 7 19.44 13.97 16.81
N LYS A 8 18.48 14.70 16.21
CA LYS A 8 18.06 16.02 16.71
C LYS A 8 17.49 15.96 18.12
N GLN A 9 16.56 15.03 18.38
CA GLN A 9 15.97 14.90 19.71
C GLN A 9 16.97 14.40 20.74
N SER A 10 17.85 13.47 20.36
CA SER A 10 18.96 13.02 21.20
C SER A 10 19.88 14.18 21.56
N LEU A 11 20.26 15.02 20.61
CA LEU A 11 21.11 16.19 20.84
C LEU A 11 20.46 17.21 21.78
N ILE A 12 19.16 17.49 21.62
CA ILE A 12 18.39 18.35 22.52
C ILE A 12 18.41 17.81 23.95
N ASN A 13 18.22 16.50 24.12
CA ASN A 13 18.24 15.85 25.43
C ASN A 13 19.64 15.92 26.07
N HIS A 14 20.71 15.69 25.30
CA HIS A 14 22.08 15.86 25.79
C HIS A 14 22.36 17.30 26.22
N ARG A 15 21.93 18.30 25.45
CA ARG A 15 22.12 19.71 25.80
C ARG A 15 21.35 20.10 27.06
N ARG A 16 20.12 19.61 27.24
CA ARG A 16 19.35 19.81 28.48
C ARG A 16 20.06 19.21 29.68
N ALA A 17 20.56 17.98 29.57
CA ALA A 17 21.30 17.32 30.63
C ALA A 17 22.58 18.09 30.99
N TYR A 18 23.36 18.49 29.98
CA TYR A 18 24.58 19.28 30.17
C TYR A 18 24.30 20.61 30.88
N ASN A 19 23.29 21.36 30.42
CA ASN A 19 22.93 22.63 31.04
C ASN A 19 22.51 22.48 32.51
N GLY A 20 21.74 21.43 32.83
CA GLY A 20 21.36 21.12 34.20
C GLY A 20 22.57 20.80 35.08
N ILE A 21 23.46 19.92 34.63
CA ILE A 21 24.70 19.58 35.35
C ILE A 21 25.58 20.80 35.54
N LYS A 22 25.76 21.62 34.50
CA LYS A 22 26.55 22.85 34.54
C LYS A 22 26.00 23.84 35.57
N SER A 23 24.67 23.99 35.63
CA SER A 23 24.02 24.88 36.62
C SER A 23 24.24 24.46 38.07
N LEU A 24 24.50 23.17 38.31
CA LEU A 24 24.79 22.61 39.62
C LEU A 24 26.30 22.64 39.95
N GLY A 25 27.14 23.17 39.05
CA GLY A 25 28.59 23.26 39.27
C GLY A 25 29.36 21.95 39.04
N GLY A 26 28.72 20.93 38.46
CA GLY A 26 29.37 19.65 38.15
C GLY A 26 28.49 18.44 38.41
N VAL A 27 28.97 17.27 38.00
CA VAL A 27 28.25 15.99 38.17
C VAL A 27 28.19 15.56 39.64
N GLU A 28 29.23 15.87 40.41
CA GLU A 28 29.33 15.52 41.84
C GLU A 28 28.23 16.17 42.69
N ASN A 29 27.72 17.32 42.24
CA ASN A 29 26.66 18.07 42.93
C ASN A 29 25.24 17.61 42.53
N VAL A 30 25.12 16.62 41.64
CA VAL A 30 23.82 16.08 41.21
C VAL A 30 23.38 14.99 42.19
N SER A 31 22.34 15.28 42.97
CA SER A 31 21.75 14.27 43.85
C SER A 31 20.95 13.23 43.05
N ILE A 32 21.24 11.95 43.28
CA ILE A 32 20.49 10.84 42.66
C ILE A 32 19.17 10.67 43.41
N THR A 33 18.08 11.05 42.78
CA THR A 33 16.74 10.92 43.38
C THR A 33 16.09 9.57 43.08
N LYS A 34 15.19 9.10 43.96
CA LYS A 34 14.39 7.89 43.74
C LYS A 34 13.62 7.92 42.40
N ARG A 35 13.14 9.10 41.98
CA ARG A 35 12.47 9.29 40.70
C ARG A 35 13.38 9.00 39.50
N MET A 36 14.66 9.40 39.56
CA MET A 36 15.63 9.09 38.51
C MET A 36 15.86 7.58 38.38
N LEU A 37 16.03 6.89 39.52
CA LEU A 37 16.19 5.43 39.53
C LEU A 37 14.98 4.72 38.90
N LEU A 38 13.76 5.12 39.30
CA LEU A 38 12.53 4.55 38.73
C LEU A 38 12.39 4.84 37.23
N ALA A 39 12.74 6.05 36.77
CA ALA A 39 12.68 6.41 35.36
C ALA A 39 13.64 5.56 34.51
N VAL A 40 14.82 5.23 35.05
CA VAL A 40 15.84 4.40 34.38
C VAL A 40 15.48 2.91 34.41
N CYS A 41 14.90 2.42 35.50
CA CYS A 41 14.66 0.99 35.75
C CYS A 41 13.95 0.27 34.58
N SER A 42 12.94 0.92 33.97
CA SER A 42 12.18 0.32 32.86
C SER A 42 12.66 0.74 31.46
N THR A 43 13.77 1.47 31.32
CA THR A 43 14.24 1.97 30.01
C THR A 43 14.58 0.85 29.05
N LYS A 44 15.34 -0.16 29.51
CA LYS A 44 15.72 -1.33 28.72
C LYS A 44 14.50 -2.10 28.22
N HIS A 45 13.50 -2.29 29.08
CA HIS A 45 12.26 -2.95 28.72
C HIS A 45 11.46 -2.13 27.69
N ARG A 46 11.27 -0.82 27.93
CA ARG A 46 10.58 0.08 27.01
C ARG A 46 11.24 0.13 25.62
N TYR A 47 12.58 0.16 25.58
CA TYR A 47 13.33 0.12 24.34
C TYR A 47 13.07 -1.17 23.55
N ARG A 48 13.20 -2.33 24.22
CA ARG A 48 12.92 -3.63 23.59
C ARG A 48 11.48 -3.73 23.09
N ALA A 49 10.51 -3.31 23.89
CA ALA A 49 9.10 -3.29 23.50
C ALA A 49 8.86 -2.38 22.28
N GLY A 50 9.53 -1.22 22.22
CA GLY A 50 9.49 -0.31 21.08
C GLY A 50 10.05 -0.94 19.80
N LEU A 51 11.16 -1.69 19.90
CA LEU A 51 11.73 -2.41 18.76
C LEU A 51 10.79 -3.49 18.22
N VAL A 52 10.16 -4.27 19.10
CA VAL A 52 9.19 -5.31 18.72
C VAL A 52 8.00 -4.68 18.00
N LYS A 53 7.38 -3.66 18.60
CA LYS A 53 6.26 -2.93 17.99
C LYS A 53 6.60 -2.35 16.62
N LYS A 54 7.82 -1.83 16.46
CA LYS A 54 8.31 -1.30 15.18
C LYS A 54 8.39 -2.41 14.12
N LYS A 55 8.90 -3.58 14.50
CA LYS A 55 8.98 -4.75 13.60
C LYS A 55 7.57 -5.17 13.15
N GLU A 56 6.66 -5.38 14.10
CA GLU A 56 5.27 -5.76 13.82
C GLU A 56 4.56 -4.76 12.90
N TYR A 57 4.80 -3.45 13.09
CA TYR A 57 4.25 -2.42 12.22
C TYR A 57 4.76 -2.53 10.78
N LEU A 58 6.06 -2.77 10.61
CA LEU A 58 6.67 -2.93 9.29
C LEU A 58 6.16 -4.20 8.60
N ASP A 59 6.07 -5.31 9.33
CA ASP A 59 5.56 -6.58 8.80
C ASP A 59 4.10 -6.45 8.36
N LYS A 60 3.24 -5.81 9.17
CA LYS A 60 1.85 -5.50 8.80
C LYS A 60 1.77 -4.60 7.57
N LYS A 61 2.66 -3.61 7.45
CA LYS A 61 2.71 -2.72 6.29
C LYS A 61 3.13 -3.46 5.02
N ALA A 62 4.10 -4.38 5.13
CA ALA A 62 4.53 -5.22 4.02
C ALA A 62 3.40 -6.15 3.56
N SER A 63 2.72 -6.83 4.49
CA SER A 63 1.57 -7.70 4.20
C SER A 63 0.47 -6.96 3.44
N LYS A 64 0.06 -5.79 3.93
CA LYS A 64 -0.95 -4.95 3.26
C LYS A 64 -0.53 -4.54 1.85
N THR A 65 0.75 -4.26 1.64
CA THR A 65 1.28 -3.89 0.32
C THR A 65 1.22 -5.08 -0.64
N GLN A 66 1.53 -6.29 -0.15
CA GLN A 66 1.45 -7.50 -0.95
C GLN A 66 0.00 -7.84 -1.32
N GLU A 67 -0.94 -7.73 -0.37
CA GLU A 67 -2.37 -7.92 -0.62
C GLU A 67 -2.90 -6.94 -1.66
N LYS A 68 -2.53 -5.65 -1.56
CA LYS A 68 -2.90 -4.64 -2.56
C LYS A 68 -2.45 -5.01 -3.96
N ARG A 69 -1.20 -5.49 -4.11
CA ARG A 69 -0.67 -5.94 -5.41
C ARG A 69 -1.43 -7.15 -5.96
N LYS A 70 -1.82 -8.10 -5.11
CA LYS A 70 -2.63 -9.26 -5.53
C LYS A 70 -3.98 -8.80 -6.09
N LEU A 71 -4.68 -7.93 -5.36
CA LEU A 71 -5.96 -7.37 -5.80
C LEU A 71 -5.83 -6.54 -7.08
N GLU A 72 -4.77 -5.74 -7.22
CA GLU A 72 -4.50 -4.99 -8.46
C GLU A 72 -4.30 -5.91 -9.67
N ASN A 73 -3.56 -7.02 -9.48
CA ASN A 73 -3.37 -8.01 -10.54
C ASN A 73 -4.69 -8.72 -10.92
N GLU A 74 -5.50 -9.11 -9.93
CA GLU A 74 -6.82 -9.72 -10.16
C GLU A 74 -7.74 -8.77 -10.93
N LEU A 75 -7.79 -7.49 -10.54
CA LEU A 75 -8.55 -6.47 -11.27
C LEU A 75 -8.08 -6.32 -12.71
N GLN A 76 -6.78 -6.32 -12.94
CA GLN A 76 -6.22 -6.22 -14.29
C GLN A 76 -6.61 -7.44 -15.15
N GLN A 77 -6.56 -8.65 -14.58
CA GLN A 77 -6.98 -9.87 -15.26
C GLN A 77 -8.48 -9.83 -15.64
N LEU A 78 -9.34 -9.43 -14.71
CA LEU A 78 -10.79 -9.31 -14.95
C LEU A 78 -11.09 -8.25 -16.01
N CYS A 79 -10.41 -7.10 -15.97
CA CYS A 79 -10.55 -6.07 -17.01
C CYS A 79 -10.16 -6.59 -18.39
N ASN A 80 -9.08 -7.36 -18.50
CA ASN A 80 -8.64 -7.94 -19.76
C ASN A 80 -9.62 -9.01 -20.27
N GLN A 81 -10.13 -9.87 -19.40
CA GLN A 81 -11.17 -10.85 -19.76
C GLN A 81 -12.44 -10.17 -20.26
N LYS A 82 -12.92 -9.13 -19.56
CA LYS A 82 -14.09 -8.35 -20.00
C LYS A 82 -13.90 -7.74 -21.39
N LYS A 83 -12.72 -7.18 -21.67
CA LYS A 83 -12.39 -6.64 -23.00
C LYS A 83 -12.42 -7.74 -24.06
N LYS A 84 -11.87 -8.91 -23.77
CA LYS A 84 -11.85 -10.05 -24.69
C LYS A 84 -13.27 -10.51 -25.05
N ILE A 85 -14.13 -10.71 -24.04
CA ILE A 85 -15.53 -11.09 -24.23
C ILE A 85 -16.27 -10.05 -25.08
N ARG A 86 -16.02 -8.75 -24.83
CA ARG A 86 -16.64 -7.68 -25.63
C ARG A 86 -16.22 -7.76 -27.10
N SER A 87 -14.93 -7.94 -27.35
CA SER A 87 -14.42 -8.07 -28.73
C SER A 87 -14.89 -9.33 -29.44
N GLU A 88 -15.13 -10.43 -28.71
CA GLU A 88 -15.72 -11.65 -29.28
C GLU A 88 -17.18 -11.41 -29.65
N LYS A 89 -17.97 -10.78 -28.78
CA LYS A 89 -19.36 -10.41 -29.09
C LYS A 89 -19.49 -9.48 -30.30
N GLU A 90 -18.64 -8.45 -30.39
CA GLU A 90 -18.65 -7.52 -31.52
C GLU A 90 -18.33 -8.25 -32.84
N LYS A 91 -17.43 -9.25 -32.82
CA LYS A 91 -17.16 -10.09 -34.00
C LYS A 91 -18.35 -10.98 -34.36
N ASP A 92 -18.94 -11.65 -33.37
CA ASP A 92 -20.10 -12.52 -33.58
C ASP A 92 -21.29 -11.73 -34.15
N GLU A 93 -21.52 -10.49 -33.68
CA GLU A 93 -22.53 -9.58 -34.20
C GLU A 93 -22.25 -9.18 -35.66
N THR A 94 -21.01 -8.79 -35.99
CA THR A 94 -20.64 -8.48 -37.38
C THR A 94 -20.78 -9.69 -38.31
N GLU A 95 -20.39 -10.88 -37.87
CA GLU A 95 -20.52 -12.11 -38.67
C GLU A 95 -21.98 -12.50 -38.88
N PHE A 96 -22.83 -12.25 -37.89
CA PHE A 96 -24.27 -12.48 -37.99
C PHE A 96 -24.95 -11.49 -38.96
N GLU A 97 -24.59 -10.21 -38.91
CA GLU A 97 -25.07 -9.20 -39.87
C GLU A 97 -24.62 -9.51 -41.30
N GLU A 98 -23.36 -9.90 -41.51
CA GLU A 98 -22.83 -10.24 -42.82
C GLU A 98 -23.56 -11.46 -43.42
N LYS A 99 -23.82 -12.50 -42.62
CA LYS A 99 -24.64 -13.65 -43.02
C LYS A 99 -26.05 -13.22 -43.40
N ASN A 100 -26.74 -12.43 -42.58
CA ASN A 100 -28.09 -11.96 -42.88
C ASN A 100 -28.17 -11.13 -44.17
N SER A 101 -27.17 -10.28 -44.44
CA SER A 101 -27.10 -9.52 -45.71
C SER A 101 -26.98 -10.44 -46.93
N ASN A 102 -26.17 -11.51 -46.83
CA ASN A 102 -26.01 -12.51 -47.88
C ASN A 102 -27.27 -13.36 -48.10
N PHE A 103 -28.09 -13.58 -47.07
CA PHE A 103 -29.36 -14.28 -47.19
C PHE A 103 -30.50 -13.38 -47.73
N GLY A 104 -30.48 -12.07 -47.44
CA GLY A 104 -31.50 -11.10 -47.89
C GLY A 104 -31.39 -10.68 -49.36
N GLY A 105 -30.29 -11.00 -50.05
CA GLY A 105 -30.06 -10.65 -51.46
C GLY A 105 -30.48 -11.68 -52.51
N LYS A 106 -31.13 -12.79 -52.12
CA LYS A 106 -31.72 -13.74 -53.08
C LYS A 106 -33.17 -13.36 -53.36
N GLU A 107 -33.37 -12.39 -54.25
CA GLU A 107 -34.66 -12.23 -54.94
C GLU A 107 -34.99 -13.53 -55.68
N ASN A 108 -36.21 -14.04 -55.46
CA ASN A 108 -36.74 -15.24 -56.08
C ASN A 108 -36.86 -15.02 -57.61
N PRO A 109 -36.14 -15.75 -58.48
CA PRO A 109 -36.13 -15.51 -59.91
C PRO A 109 -37.37 -16.05 -60.66
N TYR A 110 -38.45 -16.39 -59.97
CA TYR A 110 -39.66 -16.93 -60.60
C TYR A 110 -40.92 -16.19 -60.14
N CYS A 111 -41.13 -14.99 -60.67
CA CYS A 111 -42.45 -14.38 -60.85
C CYS A 111 -42.36 -13.52 -62.12
N GLU A 112 -42.45 -14.13 -63.30
CA GLU A 112 -42.93 -13.40 -64.48
C GLU A 112 -44.36 -13.87 -64.76
N ASP A 113 -45.23 -12.87 -64.81
CA ASP A 113 -46.67 -12.97 -64.96
C ASP A 113 -47.03 -13.55 -66.34
N SER A 114 -47.77 -14.67 -66.35
CA SER A 114 -48.46 -15.13 -67.55
C SER A 114 -49.75 -14.32 -67.74
N ASN A 115 -49.75 -13.45 -68.75
CA ASN A 115 -50.94 -12.86 -69.38
C ASN A 115 -51.80 -13.92 -70.06
#